data_AF-A0A0Q8JHA2-F1
#
_entry.id   AF-A0A0Q8JHA2-F1
#
_cell.length_a   1.000
_cell.length_b   1.000
_cell.length_c   1.000
_cell.angle_alpha   90.00
_cell.angle_beta   90.00
_cell.angle_gamma   90.00
#
_symmetry.space_group_name_H-M   'P 1'
#
loop_
_entity.id
_entity.type
_entity.pdbx_description
1 polymer ?
#
loop_
_entity_poly.entity_id
_entity_poly.type
_entity_poly.pdbx_seq_one_letter_code
_entity_poly.pdbx_strand_id
1 'polypeptide(L)'
;MSTLRSLSLGIGAVVCVGTATLLSPATDATAAGRVTAAATDFEQAPPAVDAIHITSLGQQTGGNALLALTYSKGQDLPTQIPFNAGDTTVQLQQDPSNPQRYTALIPFDFDGFVREQENRQILAQSQELVPEFSGRELIGQATVQFLNPTTLRQQILAGTPILVPGPVLPWPAALVRPERSLMVTHPGVVEDPTRTFDACTGAGNPNGAWTFNRMMTNMANQPMTGVLPADFVENWMRTWGTSTSINTFPVNLRSQVITQVLNTWPRIASTGKLDLNRSPFRLLAIVNRIDMRGNSAYGGGNAGETRFVFGVLRRSGTTCVAAPFTVILEYAPNVNGCPAVRNLANQWGNLGTLSLGSATYNAALQAITDPVIAANASPRKPNGSAINQIRSNEFLQNPWELREFKILQGSPQLRIVPAAQTPHHTRNNTGLLANYINTFNTQILNNTYIVPLSYLGTPFQSGSVINPSPQQVWKAPGIVDNNGRNKFSVNTCDACHGAETQTTSFLHVAPRSPGAQSVLSRFLIGNGSLAAPTTFTMPDPVSGTPRTYGDLQRRQSDLATLQSSTCLSGSLFHEATRSLLTASH
;
A
#
# COMPACT_ATOMS: atom_id res chain seq x y z
N MET A 1 35.73 -87.11 20.53
CA MET A 1 36.33 -86.26 19.46
C MET A 1 35.18 -85.77 18.61
N SER A 2 35.12 -84.47 18.36
CA SER A 2 33.94 -83.66 17.98
C SER A 2 33.03 -83.29 19.17
N THR A 3 33.16 -82.03 19.58
CA THR A 3 32.57 -81.44 20.78
C THR A 3 31.18 -80.86 20.49
N LEU A 4 30.29 -81.07 21.45
CA LEU A 4 28.94 -80.53 21.57
C LEU A 4 28.92 -79.46 22.69
N ARG A 5 27.97 -78.50 22.58
CA ARG A 5 27.49 -77.49 23.58
C ARG A 5 28.40 -76.24 23.73
N SER A 6 27.91 -75.00 23.92
CA SER A 6 26.60 -74.43 24.31
C SER A 6 26.58 -72.89 24.13
N LEU A 7 25.37 -72.34 23.91
CA LEU A 7 24.80 -71.04 24.32
C LEU A 7 25.69 -69.84 24.67
N SER A 8 25.36 -68.67 24.09
CA SER A 8 25.09 -67.44 24.86
C SER A 8 24.30 -66.43 24.01
N LEU A 9 23.29 -65.82 24.63
CA LEU A 9 22.52 -64.69 24.12
C LEU A 9 23.39 -63.41 24.10
N GLY A 10 23.28 -62.64 23.02
CA GLY A 10 23.78 -61.28 22.93
C GLY A 10 22.83 -60.44 22.08
N ILE A 11 22.11 -59.54 22.73
CA ILE A 11 21.22 -58.54 22.11
C ILE A 11 22.10 -57.55 21.33
N GLY A 12 21.87 -57.44 20.02
CA GLY A 12 22.47 -56.43 19.16
C GLY A 12 21.39 -55.83 18.27
N ALA A 13 20.85 -54.68 18.67
CA ALA A 13 19.96 -53.88 17.84
C ALA A 13 20.77 -53.19 16.74
N VAL A 14 20.47 -53.52 15.48
CA VAL A 14 20.99 -52.81 14.32
C VAL A 14 20.07 -51.64 13.99
N VAL A 15 20.70 -50.47 13.95
CA VAL A 15 20.19 -49.16 13.56
C VAL A 15 19.79 -49.19 12.08
N CYS A 16 18.53 -48.87 11.78
CA CYS A 16 18.10 -48.38 10.47
C CYS A 16 17.56 -46.97 10.62
N VAL A 17 18.20 -46.03 9.93
CA VAL A 17 17.89 -44.60 9.89
C VAL A 17 16.63 -44.40 9.04
N GLY A 18 15.52 -44.07 9.69
CA GLY A 18 14.28 -43.63 9.04
C GLY A 18 14.18 -42.11 9.06
N THR A 19 14.22 -41.49 7.88
CA THR A 19 13.91 -40.07 7.67
C THR A 19 12.43 -39.80 7.94
N ALA A 20 12.14 -39.10 9.03
CA ALA A 20 10.79 -38.62 9.35
C ALA A 20 10.48 -37.34 8.57
N THR A 21 9.81 -37.47 7.43
CA THR A 21 9.03 -36.39 6.82
C THR A 21 7.75 -36.18 7.64
N LEU A 22 7.66 -35.05 8.34
CA LEU A 22 6.42 -34.60 8.98
C LEU A 22 5.42 -34.16 7.90
N LEU A 23 4.51 -35.06 7.57
CA LEU A 23 3.33 -34.84 6.75
C LEU A 23 2.36 -33.90 7.49
N SER A 24 2.06 -32.74 6.91
CA SER A 24 0.83 -31.99 7.23
C SER A 24 -0.32 -32.63 6.45
N PRO A 25 -1.50 -32.86 7.03
CA PRO A 25 -2.58 -33.52 6.33
C PRO A 25 -3.14 -32.61 5.22
N ALA A 26 -3.24 -33.17 4.02
CA ALA A 26 -4.07 -32.63 2.95
C ALA A 26 -5.54 -32.77 3.36
N THR A 27 -6.27 -31.66 3.38
CA THR A 27 -7.73 -31.70 3.54
C THR A 27 -8.37 -32.02 2.19
N ASP A 28 -9.24 -33.03 2.21
CA ASP A 28 -9.93 -33.63 1.07
C ASP A 28 -10.61 -32.62 0.13
N ALA A 29 -10.35 -32.83 -1.16
CA ALA A 29 -11.12 -32.28 -2.26
C ALA A 29 -12.34 -33.18 -2.50
N THR A 30 -13.53 -32.73 -2.08
CA THR A 30 -14.84 -33.01 -2.70
C THR A 30 -15.95 -32.33 -1.90
N ALA A 31 -16.24 -31.07 -2.22
CA ALA A 31 -17.55 -30.45 -2.02
C ALA A 31 -17.58 -29.18 -2.87
N ALA A 32 -18.63 -28.99 -3.66
CA ALA A 32 -18.82 -27.84 -4.53
C ALA A 32 -18.54 -26.53 -3.75
N GLY A 33 -17.47 -25.82 -4.14
CA GLY A 33 -17.02 -24.60 -3.49
C GLY A 33 -18.00 -23.46 -3.71
N ARG A 34 -19.01 -23.36 -2.86
CA ARG A 34 -19.53 -22.06 -2.46
C ARG A 34 -18.36 -21.31 -1.86
N VAL A 35 -18.02 -20.17 -2.45
CA VAL A 35 -17.25 -19.14 -1.75
C VAL A 35 -18.00 -18.88 -0.45
N THR A 36 -17.51 -19.41 0.68
CA THR A 36 -17.95 -18.92 1.98
C THR A 36 -17.43 -17.49 2.01
N ALA A 37 -18.35 -16.52 1.94
CA ALA A 37 -18.06 -15.12 2.17
C ALA A 37 -17.23 -15.06 3.46
N ALA A 38 -15.95 -14.72 3.33
CA ALA A 38 -15.17 -14.33 4.50
C ALA A 38 -15.96 -13.21 5.19
N ALA A 39 -16.01 -13.20 6.51
CA ALA A 39 -16.56 -12.07 7.25
C ALA A 39 -16.03 -10.77 6.62
N THR A 40 -16.93 -9.91 6.16
CA THR A 40 -16.57 -8.76 5.33
C THR A 40 -15.67 -7.86 6.15
N ASP A 41 -14.40 -7.79 5.77
CA ASP A 41 -13.45 -6.85 6.35
C ASP A 41 -13.79 -5.45 5.82
N PHE A 42 -14.76 -4.79 6.47
CA PHE A 42 -15.24 -3.48 6.04
C PHE A 42 -14.17 -2.38 6.14
N GLU A 43 -13.07 -2.60 6.88
CA GLU A 43 -11.92 -1.71 6.84
C GLU A 43 -11.31 -1.67 5.44
N GLN A 44 -11.17 -2.84 4.79
CA GLN A 44 -10.52 -3.00 3.48
C GLN A 44 -11.48 -2.92 2.31
N ALA A 45 -12.75 -3.26 2.54
CA ALA A 45 -13.83 -3.22 1.56
C ALA A 45 -15.06 -2.54 2.15
N PRO A 46 -15.01 -1.21 2.36
CA PRO A 46 -16.14 -0.47 2.92
C PRO A 46 -17.36 -0.55 1.98
N PRO A 47 -18.59 -0.63 2.52
CA PRO A 47 -19.79 -0.64 1.70
C PRO A 47 -19.96 0.65 0.88
N ALA A 48 -20.51 0.54 -0.31
CA ALA A 48 -20.87 1.71 -1.14
C ALA A 48 -22.10 2.41 -0.56
N VAL A 49 -22.00 3.72 -0.34
CA VAL A 49 -23.03 4.57 0.27
C VAL A 49 -23.67 5.48 -0.80
N ASP A 50 -24.98 5.41 -0.96
CA ASP A 50 -25.76 6.26 -1.87
C ASP A 50 -26.18 7.59 -1.22
N ALA A 51 -26.50 7.57 0.08
CA ALA A 51 -26.94 8.76 0.79
C ALA A 51 -26.56 8.75 2.27
N ILE A 52 -26.24 9.94 2.78
CA ILE A 52 -25.94 10.19 4.19
C ILE A 52 -26.92 11.23 4.71
N HIS A 53 -27.62 10.93 5.80
CA HIS A 53 -28.38 11.91 6.55
C HIS A 53 -27.86 11.99 7.99
N ILE A 54 -27.81 13.19 8.53
CA ILE A 54 -27.50 13.45 9.93
C ILE A 54 -28.62 14.31 10.53
N THR A 55 -29.13 13.91 11.69
CA THR A 55 -30.16 14.67 12.40
C THR A 55 -29.63 15.04 13.77
N SER A 56 -29.63 16.33 14.10
CA SER A 56 -29.29 16.81 15.45
C SER A 56 -30.35 16.38 16.45
N LEU A 57 -29.91 15.84 17.57
CA LEU A 57 -30.73 15.47 18.71
C LEU A 57 -30.21 16.24 19.93
N GLY A 58 -31.09 16.53 20.90
CA GLY A 58 -30.61 16.88 22.25
C GLY A 58 -29.73 15.75 22.82
N GLN A 59 -28.83 16.05 23.75
CA GLN A 59 -27.90 15.05 24.31
C GLN A 59 -28.66 13.80 24.79
N GLN A 60 -28.32 12.64 24.22
CA GLN A 60 -28.85 11.32 24.59
C GLN A 60 -27.74 10.42 25.13
N THR A 61 -28.13 9.33 25.78
CA THR A 61 -27.22 8.21 26.04
C THR A 61 -26.75 7.63 24.69
N GLY A 62 -25.45 7.71 24.41
CA GLY A 62 -24.84 7.20 23.17
C GLY A 62 -24.57 8.25 22.08
N GLY A 63 -25.02 9.50 22.23
CA GLY A 63 -24.72 10.55 21.25
C GLY A 63 -25.68 11.73 21.25
N ASN A 64 -25.44 12.68 20.36
CA ASN A 64 -26.25 13.86 20.11
C ASN A 64 -26.74 13.94 18.65
N ALA A 65 -26.55 12.89 17.85
CA ALA A 65 -27.00 12.85 16.47
C ALA A 65 -27.49 11.47 16.07
N LEU A 66 -28.52 11.42 15.21
CA LEU A 66 -28.92 10.21 14.49
C LEU A 66 -28.25 10.21 13.11
N LEU A 67 -27.31 9.31 12.91
CA LEU A 67 -26.74 9.02 11.59
C LEU A 67 -27.66 8.04 10.86
N ALA A 68 -27.96 8.32 9.59
CA ALA A 68 -28.62 7.38 8.69
C ALA A 68 -27.83 7.25 7.37
N LEU A 69 -27.36 6.05 7.09
CA LEU A 69 -26.69 5.70 5.84
C LEU A 69 -27.63 4.86 4.96
N THR A 70 -27.69 5.19 3.68
CA THR A 70 -28.35 4.35 2.68
C THR A 70 -27.29 3.74 1.80
N TYR A 71 -27.13 2.42 1.86
CA TYR A 71 -26.16 1.68 1.05
C TYR A 71 -26.70 1.34 -0.33
N SER A 72 -25.81 1.28 -1.32
CA SER A 72 -26.16 0.88 -2.69
C SER A 72 -26.75 -0.53 -2.74
N LYS A 73 -27.70 -0.76 -3.66
CA LYS A 73 -28.33 -2.07 -3.87
C LYS A 73 -27.30 -3.13 -4.30
N GLY A 74 -27.61 -4.39 -4.03
CA GLY A 74 -26.80 -5.54 -4.49
C GLY A 74 -25.58 -5.84 -3.63
N GLN A 75 -25.47 -5.20 -2.45
CA GLN A 75 -24.48 -5.53 -1.44
C GLN A 75 -25.09 -6.51 -0.42
N ASP A 76 -24.40 -7.61 -0.16
CA ASP A 76 -24.77 -8.55 0.89
C ASP A 76 -24.22 -8.04 2.23
N LEU A 77 -25.05 -7.29 2.95
CA LEU A 77 -24.68 -6.62 4.20
C LEU A 77 -25.40 -7.26 5.40
N PRO A 78 -24.72 -7.45 6.54
CA PRO A 78 -25.34 -7.93 7.77
C PRO A 78 -26.35 -6.92 8.31
N THR A 79 -27.25 -7.37 9.20
CA THR A 79 -28.27 -6.52 9.83
C THR A 79 -27.67 -5.48 10.80
N GLN A 80 -26.42 -5.68 11.22
CA GLN A 80 -25.63 -4.76 12.04
C GLN A 80 -24.23 -4.59 11.44
N ILE A 81 -23.79 -3.33 11.33
CA ILE A 81 -22.46 -2.99 10.82
C ILE A 81 -21.72 -2.16 11.88
N PRO A 82 -20.52 -2.58 12.34
CA PRO A 82 -19.72 -1.75 13.24
C PRO A 82 -19.29 -0.46 12.53
N PHE A 83 -19.43 0.67 13.22
CA PHE A 83 -19.11 1.98 12.67
C PHE A 83 -18.45 2.87 13.73
N ASN A 84 -17.35 3.53 13.39
CA ASN A 84 -16.60 4.37 14.30
C ASN A 84 -16.98 5.85 14.10
N ALA A 85 -17.52 6.47 15.15
CA ALA A 85 -17.65 7.91 15.28
C ALA A 85 -16.53 8.43 16.19
N GLY A 86 -15.45 8.92 15.59
CA GLY A 86 -14.21 9.21 16.32
C GLY A 86 -13.60 7.94 16.91
N ASP A 87 -13.39 7.92 18.22
CA ASP A 87 -12.88 6.74 18.95
C ASP A 87 -14.01 5.85 19.51
N THR A 88 -15.28 6.17 19.23
CA THR A 88 -16.44 5.39 19.70
C THR A 88 -16.95 4.50 18.59
N THR A 89 -16.95 3.18 18.82
CA THR A 89 -17.62 2.23 17.92
C THR A 89 -19.08 2.08 18.30
N VAL A 90 -19.96 2.33 17.33
CA VAL A 90 -21.41 2.10 17.40
C VAL A 90 -21.81 0.98 16.44
N GLN A 91 -23.03 0.46 16.58
CA GLN A 91 -23.60 -0.50 15.64
C GLN A 91 -24.65 0.20 14.79
N LEU A 92 -24.38 0.31 13.49
CA LEU A 92 -25.38 0.70 12.51
C LEU A 92 -26.41 -0.42 12.37
N GLN A 93 -27.65 -0.13 12.73
CA GLN A 93 -28.76 -1.08 12.70
C GLN A 93 -29.56 -0.91 11.41
N GLN A 94 -29.78 -2.01 10.69
CA GLN A 94 -30.63 -2.03 9.50
C GLN A 94 -32.09 -1.69 9.85
N ASP A 95 -32.71 -0.86 9.03
CA ASP A 95 -34.14 -0.56 9.10
C ASP A 95 -34.96 -1.75 8.57
N PRO A 96 -35.87 -2.34 9.38
CA PRO A 96 -36.69 -3.47 8.95
C PRO A 96 -37.59 -3.16 7.75
N SER A 97 -37.95 -1.89 7.53
CA SER A 97 -38.81 -1.43 6.43
C SER A 97 -38.02 -1.05 5.18
N ASN A 98 -36.71 -0.82 5.31
CA ASN A 98 -35.82 -0.48 4.21
C ASN A 98 -34.44 -1.13 4.41
N PRO A 99 -34.20 -2.33 3.82
CA PRO A 99 -32.95 -3.08 4.01
C PRO A 99 -31.68 -2.35 3.57
N GLN A 100 -31.78 -1.27 2.78
CA GLN A 100 -30.62 -0.45 2.40
C GLN A 100 -30.27 0.61 3.45
N ARG A 101 -31.21 0.94 4.34
CA ARG A 101 -31.08 2.03 5.31
C ARG A 101 -30.59 1.49 6.64
N TYR A 102 -29.55 2.12 7.18
CA TYR A 102 -28.97 1.79 8.47
C TYR A 102 -28.87 3.04 9.33
N THR A 103 -29.10 2.90 10.63
CA THR A 103 -29.09 4.03 11.56
C THR A 103 -28.33 3.74 12.85
N ALA A 104 -27.74 4.77 13.45
CA ALA A 104 -27.15 4.71 14.78
C ALA A 104 -27.18 6.09 15.45
N LEU A 105 -27.27 6.11 16.79
CA LEU A 105 -26.95 7.30 17.58
C LEU A 105 -25.43 7.44 17.68
N ILE A 106 -24.91 8.64 17.41
CA ILE A 106 -23.48 8.92 17.43
C ILE A 106 -23.18 10.25 18.13
N PRO A 107 -21.97 10.42 18.70
CA PRO A 107 -21.42 11.74 18.97
C PRO A 107 -21.07 12.45 17.66
N PHE A 108 -21.45 13.72 17.53
CA PHE A 108 -21.18 14.55 16.35
C PHE A 108 -20.96 16.02 16.74
N ASP A 109 -19.94 16.65 16.16
CA ASP A 109 -19.59 18.06 16.35
C ASP A 109 -20.26 18.91 15.27
N PHE A 110 -21.51 19.31 15.53
CA PHE A 110 -22.28 20.16 14.61
C PHE A 110 -21.64 21.54 14.42
N ASP A 111 -21.07 22.14 15.47
CA ASP A 111 -20.39 23.44 15.37
C ASP A 111 -19.14 23.35 14.50
N GLY A 112 -18.35 22.27 14.67
CA GLY A 112 -17.21 21.97 13.81
C GLY A 112 -17.62 21.74 12.36
N PHE A 113 -18.70 21.00 12.13
CA PHE A 113 -19.21 20.78 10.79
C PHE A 113 -19.67 22.09 10.13
N VAL A 114 -20.36 22.95 10.88
CA VAL A 114 -20.75 24.29 10.40
C VAL A 114 -19.53 25.15 10.05
N ARG A 115 -18.50 25.20 10.91
CA ARG A 115 -17.25 25.93 10.63
C ARG A 115 -16.56 25.41 9.37
N GLU A 116 -16.56 24.08 9.15
CA GLU A 116 -16.05 23.48 7.91
C GLU A 116 -16.83 24.00 6.70
N GLN A 117 -18.17 24.05 6.76
CA GLN A 117 -18.98 24.54 5.64
C GLN A 117 -18.82 26.05 5.39
N GLU A 118 -18.55 26.85 6.42
CA GLU A 118 -18.21 28.27 6.27
C GLU A 118 -16.89 28.49 5.53
N ASN A 119 -15.86 27.72 5.90
CA ASN A 119 -14.58 27.74 5.21
C ASN A 119 -14.75 27.34 3.73
N ARG A 120 -15.56 26.31 3.46
CA ARG A 120 -15.89 25.89 2.09
C ARG A 120 -16.66 26.96 1.31
N GLN A 121 -17.59 27.67 1.96
CA GLN A 121 -18.31 28.78 1.34
C GLN A 121 -17.35 29.88 0.87
N ILE A 122 -16.31 30.18 1.65
CA ILE A 122 -15.27 31.15 1.27
C ILE A 122 -14.47 30.64 0.06
N LEU A 123 -14.04 29.37 0.08
CA LEU A 123 -13.29 28.76 -1.03
C LEU A 123 -14.11 28.63 -2.33
N ALA A 124 -15.42 28.44 -2.21
CA ALA A 124 -16.33 28.40 -3.35
C ALA A 124 -16.43 29.78 -4.04
N GLN A 125 -16.32 30.88 -3.29
CA GLN A 125 -16.33 32.24 -3.86
C GLN A 125 -15.09 32.52 -4.71
N SER A 126 -13.94 31.94 -4.37
CA SER A 126 -12.72 32.03 -5.19
C SER A 126 -12.69 31.03 -6.36
N GLN A 127 -13.79 30.31 -6.61
CA GLN A 127 -13.90 29.30 -7.67
C GLN A 127 -12.80 28.24 -7.63
N GLU A 128 -12.32 27.88 -6.43
CA GLU A 128 -11.32 26.83 -6.31
C GLU A 128 -11.88 25.48 -6.79
N LEU A 129 -11.07 24.77 -7.57
CA LEU A 129 -11.41 23.48 -8.15
C LEU A 129 -10.80 22.34 -7.33
N VAL A 130 -11.59 21.29 -7.12
CA VAL A 130 -11.16 20.03 -6.51
C VAL A 130 -11.22 18.92 -7.57
N PRO A 131 -10.16 18.12 -7.74
CA PRO A 131 -10.19 17.00 -8.67
C PRO A 131 -11.02 15.84 -8.12
N GLU A 132 -11.85 15.25 -8.97
CA GLU A 132 -12.66 14.08 -8.64
C GLU A 132 -12.04 12.82 -9.26
N PHE A 133 -11.72 11.85 -8.41
CA PHE A 133 -11.09 10.60 -8.82
C PHE A 133 -12.01 9.40 -8.59
N SER A 134 -12.03 8.47 -9.56
CA SER A 134 -12.56 7.12 -9.39
C SER A 134 -11.39 6.13 -9.39
N GLY A 135 -10.94 5.76 -8.19
CA GLY A 135 -9.69 5.02 -8.03
C GLY A 135 -8.50 5.84 -8.51
N ARG A 136 -7.84 5.39 -9.59
CA ARG A 136 -6.65 6.06 -10.16
C ARG A 136 -6.99 7.07 -11.27
N GLU A 137 -8.21 7.02 -11.80
CA GLU A 137 -8.65 7.84 -12.94
C GLU A 137 -9.28 9.14 -12.46
N LEU A 138 -8.86 10.27 -13.03
CA LEU A 138 -9.54 11.55 -12.88
C LEU A 138 -10.79 11.54 -13.76
N ILE A 139 -11.96 11.68 -13.14
CA ILE A 139 -13.25 11.68 -13.83
C ILE A 139 -13.81 13.09 -14.03
N GLY A 140 -13.28 14.08 -13.32
CA GLY A 140 -13.74 15.47 -13.44
C GLY A 140 -13.02 16.42 -12.49
N GLN A 141 -13.41 17.69 -12.58
CA GLN A 141 -13.08 18.72 -11.61
C GLN A 141 -14.37 19.44 -11.26
N ALA A 142 -14.55 19.71 -9.97
CA ALA A 142 -15.71 20.43 -9.47
C ALA A 142 -15.26 21.65 -8.66
N THR A 143 -16.02 22.74 -8.73
CA THR A 143 -15.87 23.82 -7.76
C THR A 143 -16.17 23.31 -6.36
N VAL A 144 -15.45 23.80 -5.34
CA VAL A 144 -15.75 23.48 -3.94
C VAL A 144 -17.24 23.69 -3.67
N GLN A 145 -17.92 22.64 -3.22
CA GLN A 145 -19.32 22.70 -2.80
C GLN A 145 -19.42 22.79 -1.27
N PHE A 146 -20.55 23.33 -0.81
CA PHE A 146 -20.84 23.51 0.61
C PHE A 146 -22.34 23.41 0.88
N LEU A 147 -22.69 22.99 2.08
CA LEU A 147 -24.03 23.20 2.64
C LEU A 147 -24.13 24.65 3.12
N ASN A 148 -25.18 25.37 2.74
CA ASN A 148 -25.37 26.77 3.15
C ASN A 148 -25.32 26.86 4.69
N PRO A 149 -24.36 27.60 5.29
CA PRO A 149 -24.18 27.59 6.75
C PRO A 149 -25.38 28.14 7.54
N THR A 150 -26.17 29.04 6.95
CA THR A 150 -27.38 29.57 7.58
C THR A 150 -28.49 28.52 7.61
N THR A 151 -28.75 27.88 6.47
CA THR A 151 -29.74 26.78 6.38
C THR A 151 -29.33 25.60 7.25
N LEU A 152 -28.04 25.24 7.25
CA LEU A 152 -27.51 24.16 8.08
C LEU A 152 -27.78 24.43 9.57
N ARG A 153 -27.51 25.64 10.07
CA ARG A 153 -27.83 26.02 11.46
C ARG A 153 -29.32 25.92 11.77
N GLN A 154 -30.18 26.38 10.87
CA GLN A 154 -31.63 26.28 11.05
C GLN A 154 -32.08 24.82 11.15
N GLN A 155 -31.55 23.94 10.29
CA GLN A 155 -31.86 22.52 10.32
C GLN A 155 -31.36 21.83 11.60
N ILE A 156 -30.17 22.21 12.08
CA ILE A 156 -29.61 21.72 13.35
C ILE A 156 -30.53 22.11 14.52
N LEU A 157 -30.95 23.38 14.60
CA LEU A 157 -31.83 23.87 15.67
C LEU A 157 -33.22 23.23 15.62
N ALA A 158 -33.74 22.99 14.42
CA ALA A 158 -35.05 22.36 14.23
C ALA A 158 -35.04 20.83 14.38
N GLY A 159 -33.86 20.20 14.51
CA GLY A 159 -33.74 18.74 14.53
C GLY A 159 -34.24 18.07 13.24
N THR A 160 -34.17 18.77 12.10
CA THR A 160 -34.59 18.23 10.80
C THR A 160 -33.45 17.43 10.18
N PRO A 161 -33.72 16.31 9.48
CA PRO A 161 -32.67 15.56 8.78
C PRO A 161 -31.93 16.40 7.74
N ILE A 162 -30.60 16.39 7.81
CA ILE A 162 -29.69 17.08 6.89
C ILE A 162 -29.12 16.04 5.93
N LEU A 163 -29.40 16.17 4.63
CA LEU A 163 -28.71 15.40 3.59
C LEU A 163 -27.28 15.93 3.42
N VAL A 164 -26.30 15.03 3.39
CA VAL A 164 -24.89 15.38 3.14
C VAL A 164 -24.48 14.85 1.76
N PRO A 165 -24.41 15.72 0.73
CA PRO A 165 -23.94 15.32 -0.59
C PRO A 165 -22.45 14.99 -0.60
N GLY A 166 -22.03 13.97 -1.33
CA GLY A 166 -20.60 13.62 -1.50
C GLY A 166 -19.69 14.79 -1.91
N PRO A 167 -20.10 15.67 -2.85
CA PRO A 167 -19.27 16.81 -3.28
C PRO A 167 -18.95 17.85 -2.20
N VAL A 168 -19.63 17.85 -1.04
CA VAL A 168 -19.34 18.78 0.06
C VAL A 168 -18.24 18.29 1.01
N LEU A 169 -17.55 17.19 0.67
CA LEU A 169 -16.57 16.49 1.53
C LEU A 169 -15.09 16.66 1.09
N PRO A 170 -14.73 16.70 -0.20
CA PRO A 170 -13.34 16.89 -0.62
C PRO A 170 -12.82 18.32 -0.37
N TRP A 171 -11.56 18.49 0.04
CA TRP A 171 -10.90 19.81 0.20
C TRP A 171 -9.92 20.14 -0.95
N PRO A 172 -9.70 21.43 -1.27
CA PRO A 172 -8.66 21.84 -2.22
C PRO A 172 -7.25 21.60 -1.66
N ALA A 173 -6.28 21.50 -2.58
CA ALA A 173 -4.99 20.89 -2.32
C ALA A 173 -3.89 21.84 -1.77
N ALA A 174 -4.14 23.14 -1.67
CA ALA A 174 -3.08 24.18 -1.63
C ALA A 174 -2.18 24.22 -0.37
N LEU A 175 -2.54 23.55 0.74
CA LEU A 175 -1.68 23.47 1.94
C LEU A 175 -0.69 22.29 1.94
N VAL A 176 -0.89 21.30 1.07
CA VAL A 176 0.00 20.14 0.96
C VAL A 176 1.00 20.38 -0.16
N ARG A 177 2.30 20.34 0.16
CA ARG A 177 3.39 20.43 -0.83
C ARG A 177 3.90 19.03 -1.18
N PRO A 178 3.61 18.47 -2.36
CA PRO A 178 3.91 17.06 -2.65
C PRO A 178 5.40 16.72 -2.56
N GLU A 179 6.29 17.66 -2.93
CA GLU A 179 7.75 17.52 -2.86
C GLU A 179 8.29 17.45 -1.42
N ARG A 180 7.48 17.85 -0.43
CA ARG A 180 7.82 17.91 0.99
C ARG A 180 7.07 16.89 1.83
N SER A 181 5.84 16.55 1.45
CA SER A 181 4.90 15.80 2.28
C SER A 181 4.49 14.45 1.71
N LEU A 182 4.69 14.20 0.40
CA LEU A 182 4.20 12.99 -0.27
C LEU A 182 5.30 12.16 -0.94
N MET A 183 6.24 12.83 -1.62
CA MET A 183 7.29 12.20 -2.42
C MET A 183 8.58 13.01 -2.28
N VAL A 184 9.37 12.71 -1.24
CA VAL A 184 10.58 13.45 -0.90
C VAL A 184 11.77 12.85 -1.61
N THR A 185 12.27 13.54 -2.63
CA THR A 185 13.40 13.09 -3.49
C THR A 185 14.57 14.08 -3.53
N HIS A 186 14.45 15.20 -2.79
CA HIS A 186 15.40 16.31 -2.86
C HIS A 186 16.79 15.90 -2.34
N PRO A 187 17.90 16.22 -3.04
CA PRO A 187 19.26 15.83 -2.65
C PRO A 187 19.64 16.22 -1.22
N GLY A 188 19.24 17.42 -0.76
CA GLY A 188 19.44 17.85 0.63
C GLY A 188 18.77 16.97 1.70
N VAL A 189 17.91 16.02 1.31
CA VAL A 189 17.30 15.01 2.17
C VAL A 189 17.90 13.63 1.88
N VAL A 190 17.84 13.19 0.61
CA VAL A 190 18.26 11.83 0.21
C VAL A 190 19.77 11.63 0.13
N GLU A 191 20.54 12.70 0.35
CA GLU A 191 21.99 12.73 0.54
C GLU A 191 22.40 13.45 1.83
N ASP A 192 21.47 13.61 2.79
CA ASP A 192 21.80 14.20 4.09
C ASP A 192 22.97 13.43 4.73
N PRO A 193 24.10 14.09 5.05
CA PRO A 193 25.32 13.40 5.46
C PRO A 193 25.22 12.76 6.85
N THR A 194 24.23 13.16 7.66
CA THR A 194 24.00 12.59 8.99
C THR A 194 23.12 11.33 8.91
N ARG A 195 22.16 11.31 7.98
CA ARG A 195 21.08 10.30 7.90
C ARG A 195 21.25 9.30 6.78
N THR A 196 22.02 9.61 5.75
CA THR A 196 22.17 8.78 4.55
C THR A 196 23.64 8.43 4.31
N PHE A 197 23.87 7.51 3.38
CA PHE A 197 25.20 7.11 2.96
C PHE A 197 25.21 6.75 1.48
N ASP A 198 26.25 7.17 0.77
CA ASP A 198 26.47 6.81 -0.62
C ASP A 198 27.70 5.90 -0.74
N ALA A 199 27.45 4.65 -1.09
CA ALA A 199 28.49 3.65 -1.21
C ALA A 199 29.42 3.87 -2.42
N CYS A 200 29.02 4.64 -3.44
CA CYS A 200 29.91 4.97 -4.55
C CYS A 200 30.96 6.01 -4.16
N THR A 201 30.54 7.06 -3.43
CA THR A 201 31.42 8.19 -3.10
C THR A 201 32.05 8.06 -1.71
N GLY A 202 31.51 7.20 -0.85
CA GLY A 202 31.88 7.11 0.56
C GLY A 202 31.36 8.26 1.42
N ALA A 203 30.49 9.12 0.87
CA ALA A 203 29.95 10.27 1.58
C ALA A 203 28.80 9.88 2.52
N GLY A 204 28.71 10.58 3.66
CA GLY A 204 27.64 10.44 4.64
C GLY A 204 27.96 9.48 5.78
N ASN A 205 26.92 8.97 6.43
CA ASN A 205 26.99 8.13 7.63
C ASN A 205 26.45 6.72 7.33
N PRO A 206 27.30 5.68 7.26
CA PRO A 206 26.87 4.29 7.03
C PRO A 206 25.79 3.77 8.00
N ASN A 207 25.69 4.36 9.19
CA ASN A 207 24.73 4.02 10.24
C ASN A 207 23.60 5.06 10.37
N GLY A 208 23.47 5.97 9.41
CA GLY A 208 22.44 7.00 9.39
C GLY A 208 21.02 6.42 9.41
N ALA A 209 20.05 7.23 9.88
CA ALA A 209 18.67 6.79 10.08
C ALA A 209 18.03 6.22 8.80
N TRP A 210 18.35 6.78 7.63
CA TRP A 210 17.74 6.43 6.35
C TRP A 210 18.64 5.58 5.44
N THR A 211 19.63 4.88 6.00
CA THR A 211 20.43 3.92 5.23
C THR A 211 19.74 2.57 5.12
N PHE A 212 19.98 1.87 4.00
CA PHE A 212 19.53 0.49 3.83
C PHE A 212 20.05 -0.41 4.96
N ASN A 213 21.32 -0.21 5.35
CA ASN A 213 21.94 -0.89 6.50
C ASN A 213 21.11 -0.78 7.78
N ARG A 214 20.77 0.44 8.19
CA ARG A 214 20.01 0.69 9.42
C ARG A 214 18.66 -0.01 9.37
N MET A 215 17.93 0.13 8.27
CA MET A 215 16.58 -0.43 8.11
C MET A 215 16.60 -1.96 8.11
N MET A 216 17.54 -2.60 7.40
CA MET A 216 17.65 -4.06 7.38
C MET A 216 18.13 -4.62 8.72
N THR A 217 19.00 -3.89 9.44
CA THR A 217 19.42 -4.24 10.80
C THR A 217 18.25 -4.21 11.77
N ASN A 218 17.46 -3.13 11.75
CA ASN A 218 16.28 -3.01 12.60
C ASN A 218 15.21 -4.05 12.24
N MET A 219 15.07 -4.39 10.96
CA MET A 219 14.13 -5.40 10.46
C MET A 219 14.53 -6.83 10.85
N ALA A 220 15.83 -7.14 10.83
CA ALA A 220 16.35 -8.42 11.31
C ALA A 220 16.15 -8.56 12.82
N ASN A 221 16.25 -7.45 13.57
CA ASN A 221 16.04 -7.38 15.02
C ASN A 221 16.77 -8.51 15.78
N GLN A 222 18.08 -8.61 15.57
CA GLN A 222 18.92 -9.68 16.12
C GLN A 222 18.70 -9.94 17.62
N PRO A 223 18.55 -8.92 18.51
CA PRO A 223 18.30 -9.19 19.93
C PRO A 223 17.03 -10.02 20.18
N MET A 224 16.00 -9.88 19.33
CA MET A 224 14.76 -10.65 19.41
C MET A 224 14.85 -11.98 18.63
N THR A 225 15.45 -11.97 17.44
CA THR A 225 15.36 -13.09 16.49
C THR A 225 16.55 -14.05 16.54
N GLY A 226 17.68 -13.60 17.10
CA GLY A 226 18.97 -14.28 17.00
C GLY A 226 19.61 -14.24 15.60
N VAL A 227 18.96 -13.62 14.60
CA VAL A 227 19.47 -13.56 13.23
C VAL A 227 20.39 -12.37 13.04
N LEU A 228 21.64 -12.63 12.64
CA LEU A 228 22.58 -11.58 12.26
C LEU A 228 22.04 -10.78 11.06
N PRO A 229 22.08 -9.44 11.09
CA PRO A 229 21.61 -8.61 9.98
C PRO A 229 22.25 -8.95 8.63
N ALA A 230 23.55 -9.26 8.62
CA ALA A 230 24.25 -9.64 7.39
C ALA A 230 23.71 -10.95 6.81
N ASP A 231 23.34 -11.92 7.66
CA ASP A 231 22.74 -13.19 7.23
C ASP A 231 21.30 -13.00 6.76
N PHE A 232 20.53 -12.14 7.42
CA PHE A 232 19.19 -11.77 6.98
C PHE A 232 19.19 -11.21 5.55
N VAL A 233 20.09 -10.26 5.27
CA VAL A 233 20.23 -9.65 3.95
C VAL A 233 20.81 -10.64 2.93
N GLU A 234 21.84 -11.39 3.30
CA GLU A 234 22.47 -12.36 2.39
C GLU A 234 21.51 -13.48 1.98
N ASN A 235 20.72 -14.01 2.92
CA ASN A 235 19.71 -15.03 2.64
C ASN A 235 18.62 -14.48 1.70
N TRP A 236 18.17 -13.25 1.91
CA TRP A 236 17.23 -12.60 1.01
C TRP A 236 17.82 -12.42 -0.40
N MET A 237 19.04 -11.90 -0.53
CA MET A 237 19.70 -11.73 -1.83
C MET A 237 19.95 -13.05 -2.56
N ARG A 238 20.18 -14.15 -1.82
CA ARG A 238 20.35 -15.49 -2.42
C ARG A 238 19.07 -16.04 -3.04
N THR A 239 17.90 -15.49 -2.74
CA THR A 239 16.63 -15.93 -3.36
C THR A 239 16.57 -15.69 -4.87
N TRP A 240 17.38 -14.78 -5.42
CA TRP A 240 17.53 -14.63 -6.86
C TRP A 240 18.45 -15.68 -7.50
N GLY A 241 19.26 -16.40 -6.71
CA GLY A 241 20.17 -17.43 -7.20
C GLY A 241 19.49 -18.78 -7.41
N THR A 242 18.22 -18.93 -7.05
CA THR A 242 17.48 -20.18 -7.10
C THR A 242 16.14 -19.99 -7.79
N SER A 243 15.74 -20.97 -8.61
CA SER A 243 14.38 -21.06 -9.11
C SER A 243 13.49 -21.67 -8.03
N THR A 244 12.28 -21.15 -7.87
CA THR A 244 11.30 -21.66 -6.91
C THR A 244 9.91 -21.71 -7.54
N SER A 245 8.92 -22.23 -6.82
CA SER A 245 7.52 -22.19 -7.22
C SER A 245 6.71 -21.46 -6.16
N ILE A 246 5.96 -20.44 -6.58
CA ILE A 246 5.10 -19.63 -5.71
C ILE A 246 3.70 -19.65 -6.30
N ASN A 247 2.73 -20.08 -5.50
CA ASN A 247 1.37 -20.36 -5.96
C ASN A 247 1.35 -21.26 -7.21
N THR A 248 2.14 -22.34 -7.20
CA THR A 248 2.37 -23.30 -8.31
C THR A 248 3.09 -22.74 -9.54
N PHE A 249 3.25 -21.42 -9.65
CA PHE A 249 3.92 -20.79 -10.78
C PHE A 249 5.44 -20.75 -10.60
N PRO A 250 6.22 -21.00 -11.66
CA PRO A 250 7.68 -20.91 -11.58
C PRO A 250 8.11 -19.45 -11.41
N VAL A 251 8.98 -19.21 -10.43
CA VAL A 251 9.75 -17.98 -10.29
C VAL A 251 11.21 -18.33 -10.58
N ASN A 252 11.67 -17.96 -11.77
CA ASN A 252 12.98 -18.36 -12.27
C ASN A 252 14.11 -17.60 -11.57
N LEU A 253 15.30 -18.22 -11.46
CA LEU A 253 16.49 -17.51 -10.98
C LEU A 253 16.84 -16.29 -11.85
N ARG A 254 17.49 -15.29 -11.25
CA ARG A 254 18.04 -14.11 -11.90
C ARG A 254 19.52 -13.97 -11.58
N SER A 255 20.34 -14.64 -12.37
CA SER A 255 21.78 -14.75 -12.13
C SER A 255 22.47 -13.39 -12.10
N GLN A 256 21.99 -12.41 -12.89
CA GLN A 256 22.56 -11.06 -12.93
C GLN A 256 22.42 -10.29 -11.61
N VAL A 257 21.38 -10.56 -10.81
CA VAL A 257 21.26 -9.97 -9.47
C VAL A 257 22.38 -10.52 -8.56
N ILE A 258 22.65 -11.82 -8.65
CA ILE A 258 23.72 -12.45 -7.85
C ILE A 258 25.09 -11.95 -8.30
N THR A 259 25.39 -12.01 -9.60
CA THR A 259 26.73 -11.70 -10.12
C THR A 259 27.06 -10.21 -10.04
N GLN A 260 26.09 -9.32 -10.30
CA GLN A 260 26.35 -7.88 -10.35
C GLN A 260 26.15 -7.16 -9.00
N VAL A 261 25.37 -7.73 -8.07
CA VAL A 261 25.04 -7.10 -6.79
C VAL A 261 25.59 -7.88 -5.61
N LEU A 262 25.19 -9.15 -5.43
CA LEU A 262 25.60 -9.91 -4.24
C LEU A 262 27.09 -10.24 -4.25
N ASN A 263 27.63 -10.69 -5.38
CA ASN A 263 29.04 -11.08 -5.49
C ASN A 263 30.01 -9.88 -5.45
N THR A 264 29.53 -8.69 -5.81
CA THR A 264 30.32 -7.45 -5.79
C THR A 264 30.19 -6.67 -4.48
N TRP A 265 29.29 -7.09 -3.59
CA TRP A 265 29.11 -6.49 -2.27
C TRP A 265 30.34 -6.79 -1.39
N PRO A 266 31.03 -5.77 -0.85
CA PRO A 266 32.15 -5.99 0.06
C PRO A 266 31.81 -6.88 1.25
N ARG A 267 32.79 -7.67 1.69
CA ARG A 267 32.69 -8.53 2.85
C ARG A 267 33.72 -8.12 3.90
N ILE A 268 33.36 -8.32 5.16
CA ILE A 268 34.26 -8.12 6.28
C ILE A 268 35.26 -9.29 6.28
N ALA A 269 36.55 -9.01 6.14
CA ALA A 269 37.58 -10.04 5.94
C ALA A 269 37.63 -11.07 7.08
N SER A 270 37.42 -10.64 8.33
CA SER A 270 37.48 -11.52 9.51
C SER A 270 36.31 -12.48 9.65
N THR A 271 35.14 -12.17 9.07
CA THR A 271 33.91 -12.97 9.23
C THR A 271 33.40 -13.55 7.92
N GLY A 272 33.84 -13.04 6.77
CA GLY A 272 33.31 -13.37 5.45
C GLY A 272 31.89 -12.89 5.20
N LYS A 273 31.25 -12.19 6.15
CA LYS A 273 29.87 -11.70 6.04
C LYS A 273 29.80 -10.42 5.20
N LEU A 274 28.63 -10.12 4.65
CA LEU A 274 28.38 -8.84 3.98
C LEU A 274 28.69 -7.67 4.90
N ASP A 275 29.44 -6.69 4.38
CA ASP A 275 29.66 -5.42 5.05
C ASP A 275 28.48 -4.49 4.76
N LEU A 276 27.50 -4.48 5.67
CA LEU A 276 26.29 -3.65 5.50
C LEU A 276 26.59 -2.15 5.51
N ASN A 277 27.68 -1.70 6.16
CA ASN A 277 28.11 -0.30 6.10
C ASN A 277 28.51 0.12 4.67
N ARG A 278 28.77 -0.86 3.79
CA ARG A 278 29.09 -0.63 2.37
C ARG A 278 27.99 -1.16 1.44
N SER A 279 26.74 -1.17 1.91
CA SER A 279 25.59 -1.65 1.13
C SER A 279 25.46 -0.92 -0.22
N PRO A 280 25.18 -1.64 -1.33
CA PRO A 280 25.07 -1.05 -2.66
C PRO A 280 23.68 -0.43 -2.92
N PHE A 281 23.08 0.20 -1.91
CA PHE A 281 21.71 0.74 -1.98
C PHE A 281 21.72 2.23 -1.65
N ARG A 282 21.41 3.06 -2.65
CA ARG A 282 21.31 4.53 -2.53
C ARG A 282 19.85 4.93 -2.31
N LEU A 283 19.59 5.78 -1.32
CA LEU A 283 18.24 6.30 -1.11
C LEU A 283 17.80 7.21 -2.28
N LEU A 284 16.62 6.93 -2.82
CA LEU A 284 16.01 7.66 -3.94
C LEU A 284 14.85 8.53 -3.46
N ALA A 285 14.01 7.99 -2.57
CA ALA A 285 12.82 8.68 -2.09
C ALA A 285 12.39 8.22 -0.69
N ILE A 286 11.79 9.14 0.06
CA ILE A 286 10.94 8.85 1.22
C ILE A 286 9.50 9.21 0.84
N VAL A 287 8.58 8.26 0.97
CA VAL A 287 7.23 8.36 0.39
C VAL A 287 6.18 8.18 1.48
N ASN A 288 5.27 9.15 1.59
CA ASN A 288 4.12 9.08 2.48
C ASN A 288 2.89 8.54 1.75
N ARG A 289 2.44 7.35 2.12
CA ARG A 289 1.28 6.67 1.57
C ARG A 289 0.13 6.59 2.58
N ILE A 290 -0.11 7.67 3.30
CA ILE A 290 -1.31 7.82 4.15
C ILE A 290 -2.63 7.77 3.34
N ASP A 291 -2.55 7.93 2.01
CA ASP A 291 -3.68 7.66 1.09
C ASP A 291 -4.09 6.18 1.09
N MET A 292 -3.23 5.28 1.58
CA MET A 292 -3.52 3.85 1.78
C MET A 292 -4.05 3.53 3.18
N ARG A 293 -4.32 4.54 4.02
CA ARG A 293 -4.92 4.31 5.35
C ARG A 293 -6.20 3.51 5.23
N GLY A 294 -6.42 2.58 6.15
CA GLY A 294 -7.67 1.82 6.25
C GLY A 294 -8.87 2.75 6.43
N ASN A 295 -10.07 2.23 6.14
CA ASN A 295 -11.28 3.01 6.35
C ASN A 295 -11.55 3.16 7.85
N SER A 296 -11.37 4.35 8.40
CA SER A 296 -11.53 4.55 9.84
C SER A 296 -12.98 4.51 10.30
N ALA A 297 -13.95 4.68 9.41
CA ALA A 297 -15.37 4.64 9.75
C ALA A 297 -15.88 3.20 9.93
N TYR A 298 -15.30 2.21 9.27
CA TYR A 298 -15.78 0.81 9.30
C TYR A 298 -14.85 -0.15 10.04
N GLY A 299 -14.42 0.22 11.25
CA GLY A 299 -13.60 -0.65 12.10
C GLY A 299 -12.10 -0.57 11.83
N GLY A 300 -11.67 0.16 10.80
CA GLY A 300 -10.25 0.39 10.52
C GLY A 300 -9.63 1.52 11.31
N GLY A 301 -8.43 1.90 10.88
CA GLY A 301 -7.73 3.05 11.44
C GLY A 301 -6.22 3.03 11.32
N ASN A 302 -5.63 2.06 10.60
CA ASN A 302 -4.20 2.09 10.30
C ASN A 302 -3.82 3.35 9.51
N ALA A 303 -2.58 3.84 9.64
CA ALA A 303 -2.16 5.09 9.03
C ALA A 303 -1.54 4.98 7.62
N GLY A 304 -1.88 3.92 6.87
CA GLY A 304 -1.35 3.68 5.53
C GLY A 304 0.09 3.20 5.57
N GLU A 305 0.94 3.73 4.69
CA GLU A 305 2.35 3.30 4.61
C GLU A 305 3.35 4.45 4.60
N THR A 306 4.55 4.19 5.12
CA THR A 306 5.75 5.01 4.87
C THR A 306 6.75 4.15 4.12
N ARG A 307 7.24 4.65 2.99
CA ARG A 307 8.12 3.86 2.11
C ARG A 307 9.47 4.52 1.91
N PHE A 308 10.48 3.66 1.80
CA PHE A 308 11.84 4.06 1.43
C PHE A 308 12.20 3.36 0.13
N VAL A 309 12.47 4.15 -0.91
CA VAL A 309 12.86 3.63 -2.21
C VAL A 309 14.37 3.71 -2.33
N PHE A 310 15.03 2.57 -2.53
CA PHE A 310 16.45 2.47 -2.77
C PHE A 310 16.74 2.07 -4.22
N GLY A 311 17.76 2.68 -4.82
CA GLY A 311 18.33 2.28 -6.09
C GLY A 311 19.58 1.46 -5.87
N VAL A 312 19.72 0.37 -6.62
CA VAL A 312 20.89 -0.50 -6.53
C VAL A 312 22.05 0.10 -7.31
N LEU A 313 23.24 -0.01 -6.73
CA LEU A 313 24.50 0.42 -7.30
C LEU A 313 25.27 -0.81 -7.78
N ARG A 314 25.83 -0.75 -8.99
CA ARG A 314 26.83 -1.72 -9.44
C ARG A 314 28.21 -1.13 -9.24
N ARG A 315 29.14 -1.97 -8.81
CA ARG A 315 30.56 -1.64 -8.77
C ARG A 315 31.31 -2.44 -9.81
N SER A 316 32.22 -1.78 -10.53
CA SER A 316 33.20 -2.42 -11.40
C SER A 316 34.56 -1.77 -11.19
N GLY A 317 35.44 -2.47 -10.46
CA GLY A 317 36.69 -1.87 -9.96
C GLY A 317 36.44 -0.67 -9.07
N THR A 318 37.00 0.49 -9.43
CA THR A 318 36.78 1.78 -8.72
C THR A 318 35.55 2.53 -9.21
N THR A 319 34.89 2.07 -10.27
CA THR A 319 33.69 2.73 -10.84
C THR A 319 32.42 2.23 -10.17
N CYS A 320 31.45 3.11 -10.01
CA CYS A 320 30.18 2.81 -9.37
C CYS A 320 29.05 3.52 -10.09
N VAL A 321 28.06 2.76 -10.58
CA VAL A 321 26.98 3.26 -11.44
C VAL A 321 25.62 2.76 -10.95
N ALA A 322 24.58 3.55 -11.16
CA ALA A 322 23.22 3.14 -10.84
C ALA A 322 22.76 1.99 -11.77
N ALA A 323 22.12 0.98 -11.19
CA ALA A 323 21.41 -0.07 -11.91
C ALA A 323 19.94 0.28 -12.10
N PRO A 324 19.28 -0.19 -13.18
CA PRO A 324 17.83 -0.17 -13.31
C PRO A 324 17.22 -1.26 -12.40
N PHE A 325 17.48 -1.14 -11.11
CA PHE A 325 17.00 -2.02 -10.06
C PHE A 325 16.70 -1.15 -8.83
N THR A 326 15.44 -1.14 -8.39
CA THR A 326 15.02 -0.53 -7.14
C THR A 326 14.48 -1.55 -6.15
N VAL A 327 14.61 -1.22 -4.87
CA VAL A 327 14.04 -1.94 -3.74
C VAL A 327 13.25 -0.96 -2.90
N ILE A 328 11.99 -1.28 -2.63
CA ILE A 328 11.07 -0.46 -1.86
C ILE A 328 10.81 -1.18 -0.55
N LEU A 329 11.13 -0.53 0.57
CA LEU A 329 10.75 -0.99 1.90
C LEU A 329 9.44 -0.30 2.28
N GLU A 330 8.37 -1.08 2.43
CA GLU A 330 7.01 -0.57 2.63
C GLU A 330 6.56 -0.89 4.06
N TYR A 331 6.64 0.11 4.94
CA TYR A 331 6.30 -0.03 6.35
C TYR A 331 4.87 0.45 6.61
N ALA A 332 4.13 -0.25 7.47
CA ALA A 332 2.90 0.26 8.09
C ALA A 332 3.24 0.94 9.41
N PRO A 333 3.07 2.26 9.54
CA PRO A 333 3.15 2.93 10.84
C PRO A 333 2.17 2.27 11.81
N ASN A 334 2.63 1.95 13.02
CA ASN A 334 1.77 1.44 14.08
C ASN A 334 0.98 2.58 14.74
N VAL A 335 0.17 3.25 13.94
CA VAL A 335 -0.68 4.39 14.30
C VAL A 335 -2.09 3.99 13.93
N ASN A 336 -2.96 3.94 14.95
CA ASN A 336 -4.33 3.46 14.82
C ASN A 336 -5.33 4.46 15.40
N GLY A 337 -6.50 4.55 14.80
CA GLY A 337 -7.60 5.41 15.26
C GLY A 337 -7.58 6.79 14.63
N CYS A 338 -8.77 7.36 14.46
CA CYS A 338 -8.95 8.59 13.67
C CYS A 338 -8.09 9.78 14.18
N PRO A 339 -8.03 10.09 15.49
CA PRO A 339 -7.23 11.22 15.97
C PRO A 339 -5.73 11.04 15.70
N ALA A 340 -5.21 9.84 15.91
CA ALA A 340 -3.79 9.55 15.73
C ALA A 340 -3.37 9.62 14.25
N VAL A 341 -4.21 9.09 13.34
CA VAL A 341 -3.99 9.18 11.89
C VAL A 341 -4.00 10.63 11.41
N ARG A 342 -4.93 11.46 11.90
CA ARG A 342 -4.96 12.90 11.56
C ARG A 342 -3.78 13.67 12.14
N ASN A 343 -3.33 13.32 13.34
CA ASN A 343 -2.11 13.90 13.88
C ASN A 343 -0.89 13.57 13.00
N LEU A 344 -0.78 12.33 12.51
CA LEU A 344 0.27 11.96 11.55
C LEU A 344 0.12 12.71 10.22
N ALA A 345 -1.11 12.88 9.71
CA ALA A 345 -1.38 13.69 8.52
C ALA A 345 -0.91 15.14 8.69
N ASN A 346 -1.17 15.74 9.86
CA ASN A 346 -0.71 17.08 10.20
C ASN A 346 0.81 17.16 10.31
N GLN A 347 1.49 16.16 10.89
CA GLN A 347 2.95 16.11 10.90
C GLN A 347 3.53 16.12 9.49
N TRP A 348 3.00 15.28 8.59
CA TRP A 348 3.41 15.25 7.19
C TRP A 348 3.12 16.56 6.45
N GLY A 349 1.93 17.14 6.62
CA GLY A 349 1.58 18.40 5.97
C GLY A 349 2.40 19.59 6.50
N ASN A 350 2.74 19.61 7.79
CA ASN A 350 3.57 20.65 8.40
C ASN A 350 4.99 20.70 7.82
N LEU A 351 5.51 19.60 7.27
CA LEU A 351 6.76 19.62 6.49
C LEU A 351 6.68 20.59 5.30
N GLY A 352 5.47 20.84 4.78
CA GLY A 352 5.17 21.83 3.74
C GLY A 352 5.59 23.26 4.10
N THR A 353 5.69 23.58 5.39
CA THR A 353 6.06 24.91 5.90
C THR A 353 7.56 25.09 6.10
N LEU A 354 8.33 23.99 6.13
CA LEU A 354 9.76 23.99 6.38
C LEU A 354 10.55 24.07 5.08
N SER A 355 11.75 24.65 5.13
CA SER A 355 12.66 24.69 3.98
C SER A 355 13.19 23.30 3.65
N LEU A 356 12.83 22.78 2.48
CA LEU A 356 13.18 21.42 2.05
C LEU A 356 14.70 21.19 2.05
N GLY A 357 15.15 20.10 2.68
CA GLY A 357 16.57 19.76 2.82
C GLY A 357 17.33 20.55 3.89
N SER A 358 16.68 21.46 4.62
CA SER A 358 17.29 22.10 5.80
C SER A 358 17.43 21.12 6.96
N ALA A 359 18.33 21.42 7.91
CA ALA A 359 18.49 20.63 9.12
C ALA A 359 17.16 20.49 9.90
N THR A 360 16.36 21.56 9.99
CA THR A 360 15.05 21.56 10.64
C THR A 360 14.05 20.66 9.91
N TYR A 361 13.99 20.73 8.57
CA TYR A 361 13.15 19.84 7.77
C TYR A 361 13.56 18.38 7.95
N ASN A 362 14.86 18.07 7.85
CA ASN A 362 15.35 16.70 7.94
C ASN A 362 15.15 16.13 9.36
N ALA A 363 15.28 16.96 10.40
CA ALA A 363 14.96 16.56 11.77
C ALA A 363 13.46 16.26 11.96
N ALA A 364 12.57 17.11 11.41
CA ALA A 364 11.14 16.89 11.46
C ALA A 364 10.71 15.64 10.69
N LEU A 365 11.25 15.43 9.48
CA LEU A 365 11.01 14.22 8.70
C LEU A 365 11.52 12.98 9.43
N GLN A 366 12.70 13.07 10.05
CA GLN A 366 13.25 11.95 10.81
C GLN A 366 12.36 11.58 12.00
N ALA A 367 11.83 12.58 12.73
CA ALA A 367 10.91 12.35 13.84
C ALA A 367 9.63 11.60 13.41
N ILE A 368 9.17 11.79 12.17
CA ILE A 368 8.05 11.06 11.59
C ILE A 368 8.45 9.63 11.22
N THR A 369 9.67 9.44 10.69
CA THR A 369 10.10 8.13 10.17
C THR A 369 10.68 7.18 11.22
N ASP A 370 11.34 7.70 12.26
CA ASP A 370 12.04 6.89 13.26
C ASP A 370 11.12 5.90 13.98
N PRO A 371 9.89 6.28 14.42
CA PRO A 371 8.96 5.33 15.02
C PRO A 371 8.53 4.19 14.09
N VAL A 372 8.68 4.37 12.78
CA VAL A 372 8.25 3.40 11.75
C VAL A 372 9.37 2.41 11.41
N ILE A 373 10.63 2.86 11.41
CA ILE A 373 11.78 2.03 10.98
C ILE A 373 12.55 1.41 12.15
N ALA A 374 12.19 1.73 13.39
CA ALA A 374 12.80 1.17 14.58
C ALA A 374 12.58 -0.35 14.70
N ALA A 375 13.53 -1.05 15.30
CA ALA A 375 13.28 -2.40 15.79
C ALA A 375 12.16 -2.33 16.84
N ASN A 376 11.25 -3.31 16.84
CA ASN A 376 10.05 -3.32 17.70
C ASN A 376 9.04 -2.19 17.46
N ALA A 377 9.11 -1.48 16.33
CA ALA A 377 8.09 -0.49 15.92
C ALA A 377 6.66 -1.08 15.88
N SER A 378 6.53 -2.38 15.63
CA SER A 378 5.25 -3.10 15.66
C SER A 378 5.43 -4.47 16.33
N PRO A 379 5.41 -4.57 17.67
CA PRO A 379 5.79 -5.77 18.41
C PRO A 379 4.98 -7.04 18.08
N ARG A 380 3.75 -6.89 17.57
CA ARG A 380 2.88 -8.02 17.19
C ARG A 380 3.18 -8.58 15.80
N LYS A 381 3.94 -7.87 14.98
CA LYS A 381 4.34 -8.32 13.64
C LYS A 381 5.62 -9.16 13.72
N PRO A 382 5.90 -10.01 12.72
CA PRO A 382 7.14 -10.78 12.68
C PRO A 382 8.38 -9.89 12.87
N ASN A 383 9.34 -10.39 13.66
CA ASN A 383 10.55 -9.68 14.11
C ASN A 383 10.28 -8.35 14.86
N GLY A 384 9.05 -8.07 15.29
CA GLY A 384 8.66 -6.78 15.86
C GLY A 384 8.74 -5.62 14.85
N SER A 385 8.93 -5.90 13.57
CA SER A 385 9.13 -4.89 12.52
C SER A 385 7.79 -4.37 12.00
N ALA A 386 7.70 -3.06 11.75
CA ALA A 386 6.56 -2.44 11.10
C ALA A 386 6.48 -2.74 9.58
N ILE A 387 7.49 -3.40 8.98
CA ILE A 387 7.50 -3.74 7.55
C ILE A 387 6.26 -4.54 7.14
N ASN A 388 5.52 -4.10 6.12
CA ASN A 388 4.47 -4.91 5.50
C ASN A 388 5.06 -5.80 4.42
N GLN A 389 5.77 -5.20 3.46
CA GLN A 389 6.44 -5.90 2.37
C GLN A 389 7.71 -5.18 1.92
N ILE A 390 8.56 -5.93 1.23
CA ILE A 390 9.62 -5.39 0.39
C ILE A 390 9.27 -5.71 -1.05
N ARG A 391 9.33 -4.72 -1.94
CA ARG A 391 9.14 -4.92 -3.38
C ARG A 391 10.40 -4.59 -4.14
N SER A 392 10.77 -5.47 -5.05
CA SER A 392 11.90 -5.25 -5.98
C SER A 392 11.36 -4.94 -7.36
N ASN A 393 12.03 -4.06 -8.10
CA ASN A 393 11.78 -3.81 -9.51
C ASN A 393 13.11 -3.88 -10.24
N GLU A 394 13.39 -4.94 -11.00
CA GLU A 394 14.70 -5.09 -11.63
C GLU A 394 14.64 -5.32 -13.13
N PHE A 395 15.62 -4.73 -13.83
CA PHE A 395 15.93 -4.91 -15.25
C PHE A 395 17.39 -5.32 -15.44
N LEU A 396 18.00 -5.98 -14.45
CA LEU A 396 19.36 -6.50 -14.62
C LEU A 396 19.39 -7.68 -15.58
N GLN A 397 18.25 -8.34 -15.72
CA GLN A 397 17.99 -9.40 -16.67
C GLN A 397 16.65 -9.11 -17.36
N ASN A 398 16.47 -9.58 -18.61
CA ASN A 398 15.21 -9.44 -19.34
C ASN A 398 14.33 -10.70 -19.17
N PRO A 399 12.98 -10.56 -19.18
CA PRO A 399 12.23 -9.30 -19.10
C PRO A 399 12.32 -8.69 -17.69
N TRP A 400 11.82 -7.46 -17.50
CA TRP A 400 11.60 -6.90 -16.15
C TRP A 400 10.89 -7.89 -15.24
N GLU A 401 11.30 -7.89 -13.98
CA GLU A 401 10.60 -8.64 -12.95
C GLU A 401 10.42 -7.82 -11.66
N LEU A 402 9.21 -7.92 -11.10
CA LEU A 402 8.91 -7.51 -9.73
C LEU A 402 8.67 -8.74 -8.86
N ARG A 403 9.32 -8.76 -7.70
CA ARG A 403 9.08 -9.72 -6.62
C ARG A 403 8.65 -8.99 -5.35
N GLU A 404 7.69 -9.59 -4.65
CA GLU A 404 7.25 -9.17 -3.32
C GLU A 404 7.81 -10.13 -2.26
N PHE A 405 8.29 -9.56 -1.15
CA PHE A 405 8.83 -10.33 -0.03
C PHE A 405 8.19 -9.89 1.27
N LYS A 406 7.97 -10.85 2.18
CA LYS A 406 7.47 -10.60 3.53
C LYS A 406 8.27 -11.40 4.55
N ILE A 407 8.29 -10.92 5.79
CA ILE A 407 8.63 -11.77 6.93
C ILE A 407 7.34 -12.48 7.32
N LEU A 408 7.32 -13.81 7.25
CA LEU A 408 6.15 -14.60 7.57
C LEU A 408 6.12 -14.96 9.06
N GLN A 409 4.93 -15.14 9.63
CA GLN A 409 4.77 -15.59 11.01
C GLN A 409 5.58 -16.88 11.23
N GLY A 410 6.37 -16.93 12.32
CA GLY A 410 7.21 -18.08 12.65
C GLY A 410 8.51 -18.20 11.83
N SER A 411 8.80 -17.28 10.90
CA SER A 411 10.08 -17.23 10.20
C SER A 411 10.76 -15.88 10.41
N PRO A 412 12.03 -15.83 10.88
CA PRO A 412 12.73 -14.57 11.07
C PRO A 412 13.39 -14.04 9.78
N GLN A 413 13.07 -14.61 8.62
CA GLN A 413 13.70 -14.35 7.33
C GLN A 413 12.69 -13.82 6.31
N LEU A 414 13.18 -13.03 5.35
CA LEU A 414 12.38 -12.62 4.19
C LEU A 414 12.14 -13.82 3.27
N ARG A 415 10.89 -13.95 2.83
CA ARG A 415 10.43 -14.99 1.90
C ARG A 415 9.73 -14.30 0.75
N ILE A 416 9.95 -14.79 -0.47
CA ILE A 416 9.13 -14.39 -1.60
C ILE A 416 7.69 -14.84 -1.36
N VAL A 417 6.74 -13.96 -1.67
CA VAL A 417 5.30 -14.22 -1.56
C VAL A 417 4.63 -13.91 -2.91
N PRO A 418 3.40 -14.40 -3.15
CA PRO A 418 2.63 -13.99 -4.30
C PRO A 418 2.53 -12.46 -4.42
N ALA A 419 2.61 -11.95 -5.64
CA ALA A 419 2.46 -10.53 -5.90
C ALA A 419 0.99 -10.13 -5.75
N ALA A 420 0.71 -9.25 -4.80
CA ALA A 420 -0.65 -8.83 -4.51
C ALA A 420 -1.34 -8.25 -5.75
N GLN A 421 -2.63 -8.54 -5.89
CA GLN A 421 -3.52 -7.97 -6.94
C GLN A 421 -3.10 -8.24 -8.39
N THR A 422 -2.13 -9.11 -8.66
CA THR A 422 -1.65 -9.38 -10.03
C THR A 422 -1.81 -10.87 -10.36
N PRO A 423 -2.68 -11.23 -11.33
CA PRO A 423 -2.74 -12.60 -11.83
C PRO A 423 -1.45 -13.00 -12.52
N HIS A 424 -1.20 -14.29 -12.66
CA HIS A 424 -0.10 -14.78 -13.47
C HIS A 424 -0.35 -14.48 -14.95
N HIS A 425 0.67 -14.04 -15.69
CA HIS A 425 0.56 -13.58 -17.08
C HIS A 425 -0.11 -14.61 -18.03
N THR A 426 0.01 -15.92 -17.75
CA THR A 426 -0.68 -16.99 -18.52
C THR A 426 -2.20 -16.97 -18.39
N ARG A 427 -2.76 -16.15 -17.48
CA ARG A 427 -4.19 -15.91 -17.36
C ARG A 427 -4.68 -14.85 -18.33
N ASN A 428 -3.79 -14.04 -18.90
CA ASN A 428 -4.16 -13.05 -19.89
C ASN A 428 -4.73 -13.70 -21.15
N ASN A 429 -5.70 -13.05 -21.81
CA ASN A 429 -6.38 -13.55 -23.01
C ASN A 429 -7.11 -14.91 -22.83
N THR A 430 -7.55 -15.24 -21.61
CA THR A 430 -8.27 -16.50 -21.33
C THR A 430 -9.73 -16.27 -20.93
N GLY A 431 -10.58 -17.28 -21.16
CA GLY A 431 -11.96 -17.27 -20.67
C GLY A 431 -12.07 -17.24 -19.14
N LEU A 432 -11.06 -17.77 -18.42
CA LEU A 432 -11.00 -17.70 -16.96
C LEU A 432 -10.85 -16.25 -16.47
N LEU A 433 -10.00 -15.45 -17.12
CA LEU A 433 -9.87 -14.02 -16.80
C LEU A 433 -11.15 -13.25 -17.15
N ALA A 434 -11.75 -13.51 -18.32
CA ALA A 434 -13.00 -12.87 -18.70
C ALA A 434 -14.12 -13.17 -17.70
N ASN A 435 -14.25 -14.43 -17.29
CA ASN A 435 -15.20 -14.85 -16.27
C ASN A 435 -14.94 -14.17 -14.92
N TYR A 436 -13.68 -14.07 -14.49
CA TYR A 436 -13.33 -13.37 -13.26
C TYR A 436 -13.73 -11.88 -13.31
N ILE A 437 -13.32 -11.15 -14.35
CA ILE A 437 -13.62 -9.71 -14.48
C ILE A 437 -15.13 -9.47 -14.54
N ASN A 438 -15.88 -10.27 -15.32
CA ASN A 438 -17.33 -10.14 -15.41
C ASN A 438 -18.03 -10.46 -14.08
N THR A 439 -17.56 -11.48 -13.35
CA THR A 439 -18.14 -11.89 -12.06
C THR A 439 -17.93 -10.83 -10.99
N PHE A 440 -16.75 -10.22 -10.95
CA PHE A 440 -16.37 -9.23 -9.94
C PHE A 440 -16.48 -7.79 -10.45
N ASN A 441 -17.21 -7.53 -11.53
CA ASN A 441 -17.20 -6.23 -12.20
C ASN A 441 -17.57 -5.09 -11.24
N THR A 442 -18.60 -5.27 -10.42
CA THR A 442 -19.02 -4.28 -9.42
C THR A 442 -17.91 -4.01 -8.40
N GLN A 443 -17.28 -5.05 -7.84
CA GLN A 443 -16.16 -4.88 -6.90
C GLN A 443 -14.93 -4.25 -7.56
N ILE A 444 -14.67 -4.56 -8.83
CA ILE A 444 -13.58 -3.97 -9.61
C ILE A 444 -13.81 -2.48 -9.84
N LEU A 445 -15.03 -2.09 -10.25
CA LEU A 445 -15.40 -0.69 -10.41
C LEU A 445 -15.27 0.09 -9.09
N ASN A 446 -15.51 -0.56 -7.95
CA ASN A 446 -15.42 0.03 -6.62
C ASN A 446 -14.06 -0.16 -5.92
N ASN A 447 -13.07 -0.80 -6.57
CA ASN A 447 -11.76 -1.14 -6.00
C ASN A 447 -11.80 -2.00 -4.71
N THR A 448 -12.83 -2.82 -4.51
CA THR A 448 -12.99 -3.71 -3.33
C THR A 448 -12.69 -5.19 -3.63
N TYR A 449 -12.22 -5.49 -4.85
CA TYR A 449 -11.90 -6.86 -5.27
C TYR A 449 -10.49 -7.29 -4.82
N ILE A 450 -10.30 -8.61 -4.72
CA ILE A 450 -9.00 -9.23 -4.51
C ILE A 450 -8.72 -10.28 -5.59
N VAL A 451 -7.54 -10.24 -6.20
CA VAL A 451 -7.06 -11.34 -7.04
C VAL A 451 -6.68 -12.51 -6.13
N PRO A 452 -7.43 -13.64 -6.15
CA PRO A 452 -7.20 -14.74 -5.22
C PRO A 452 -6.01 -15.61 -5.65
N LEU A 453 -5.49 -16.43 -4.73
CA LEU A 453 -4.49 -17.45 -5.05
C LEU A 453 -5.00 -18.44 -6.09
N SER A 454 -6.28 -18.84 -6.02
CA SER A 454 -6.93 -19.67 -7.03
C SER A 454 -8.32 -19.14 -7.37
N TYR A 455 -8.76 -19.36 -8.60
CA TYR A 455 -10.10 -19.04 -9.09
C TYR A 455 -10.65 -20.23 -9.88
N LEU A 456 -11.84 -20.70 -9.53
CA LEU A 456 -12.47 -21.91 -10.08
C LEU A 456 -11.52 -23.13 -10.09
N GLY A 457 -10.86 -23.36 -8.96
CA GLY A 457 -9.91 -24.48 -8.78
C GLY A 457 -8.57 -24.31 -9.52
N THR A 458 -8.36 -23.21 -10.25
CA THR A 458 -7.15 -22.96 -11.03
C THR A 458 -6.26 -21.92 -10.34
N PRO A 459 -4.94 -22.15 -10.18
CA PRO A 459 -4.02 -21.14 -9.63
C PRO A 459 -4.10 -19.83 -10.43
N PHE A 460 -4.17 -18.68 -9.77
CA PHE A 460 -4.51 -17.41 -10.42
C PHE A 460 -3.49 -16.30 -10.13
N GLN A 461 -3.25 -15.92 -8.87
CA GLN A 461 -2.28 -14.87 -8.50
C GLN A 461 -0.82 -15.25 -8.82
N SER A 462 -0.03 -14.30 -9.30
CA SER A 462 1.36 -14.57 -9.73
C SER A 462 2.34 -14.69 -8.55
N GLY A 463 3.38 -15.50 -8.73
CA GLY A 463 4.53 -15.57 -7.81
C GLY A 463 5.57 -14.46 -8.02
N SER A 464 5.69 -13.98 -9.25
CA SER A 464 6.50 -12.82 -9.65
C SER A 464 5.81 -12.14 -10.82
N VAL A 465 5.94 -10.82 -10.93
CA VAL A 465 5.32 -10.06 -12.02
C VAL A 465 6.36 -9.85 -13.09
N ILE A 466 6.01 -10.19 -14.34
CA ILE A 466 6.86 -9.97 -15.51
C ILE A 466 6.14 -9.05 -16.49
N ASN A 467 6.88 -8.19 -17.16
CA ASN A 467 6.33 -7.32 -18.21
C ASN A 467 7.24 -7.41 -19.44
N PRO A 468 6.93 -8.29 -20.40
CA PRO A 468 7.71 -8.43 -21.62
C PRO A 468 7.48 -7.25 -22.57
N SER A 469 8.37 -7.09 -23.55
CA SER A 469 8.15 -6.19 -24.69
C SER A 469 7.48 -6.97 -25.84
N PRO A 470 6.44 -6.43 -26.50
CA PRO A 470 5.79 -5.15 -26.21
C PRO A 470 5.00 -5.20 -24.90
N GLN A 471 4.92 -4.05 -24.22
CA GLN A 471 4.19 -3.89 -22.96
C GLN A 471 2.74 -4.38 -23.09
N GLN A 472 2.30 -5.16 -22.10
CA GLN A 472 1.01 -5.84 -22.15
C GLN A 472 -0.10 -5.03 -21.47
N VAL A 473 -1.32 -5.48 -21.70
CA VAL A 473 -2.55 -5.06 -21.02
C VAL A 473 -3.36 -6.30 -20.65
N TRP A 474 -4.06 -6.29 -19.52
CA TRP A 474 -4.99 -7.36 -19.18
C TRP A 474 -6.24 -7.27 -20.04
N LYS A 475 -6.46 -8.24 -20.91
CA LYS A 475 -7.63 -8.32 -21.80
C LYS A 475 -8.01 -9.77 -22.07
N ALA A 476 -9.26 -10.02 -22.39
CA ALA A 476 -9.72 -11.33 -22.86
C ALA A 476 -11.00 -11.20 -23.69
N PRO A 477 -11.22 -12.07 -24.69
CA PRO A 477 -12.52 -12.18 -25.36
C PRO A 477 -13.63 -12.48 -24.35
N GLY A 478 -14.79 -11.84 -24.53
CA GLY A 478 -15.97 -12.06 -23.68
C GLY A 478 -16.04 -11.19 -22.41
N ILE A 479 -15.08 -10.29 -22.18
CA ILE A 479 -15.26 -9.24 -21.15
C ILE A 479 -16.31 -8.25 -21.65
N VAL A 480 -17.34 -8.01 -20.83
CA VAL A 480 -18.52 -7.22 -21.24
C VAL A 480 -18.42 -5.73 -20.90
N ASP A 481 -17.63 -5.38 -19.89
CA ASP A 481 -17.43 -4.00 -19.44
C ASP A 481 -15.95 -3.59 -19.53
N ASN A 482 -15.68 -2.66 -20.43
CA ASN A 482 -14.34 -2.15 -20.66
C ASN A 482 -13.83 -1.29 -19.48
N ASN A 483 -14.71 -0.64 -18.72
CA ASN A 483 -14.32 0.15 -17.55
C ASN A 483 -13.81 -0.76 -16.43
N GLY A 484 -14.55 -1.85 -16.15
CA GLY A 484 -14.08 -2.88 -15.22
C GLY A 484 -12.74 -3.47 -15.65
N ARG A 485 -12.58 -3.78 -16.94
CA ARG A 485 -11.32 -4.29 -17.49
C ARG A 485 -10.15 -3.33 -17.32
N ASN A 486 -10.30 -2.06 -17.67
CA ASN A 486 -9.24 -1.05 -17.51
C ASN A 486 -8.89 -0.86 -16.02
N LYS A 487 -9.89 -0.73 -15.14
CA LYS A 487 -9.67 -0.62 -13.68
C LYS A 487 -8.95 -1.85 -13.12
N PHE A 488 -9.34 -3.04 -13.53
CA PHE A 488 -8.63 -4.27 -13.17
C PHE A 488 -7.16 -4.20 -13.60
N SER A 489 -6.94 -3.87 -14.88
CA SER A 489 -5.64 -3.83 -15.53
C SER A 489 -4.69 -2.81 -14.88
N VAL A 490 -5.08 -1.54 -14.73
CA VAL A 490 -4.23 -0.49 -14.14
C VAL A 490 -3.92 -0.71 -12.65
N ASN A 491 -4.70 -1.56 -11.98
CA ASN A 491 -4.44 -1.96 -10.60
C ASN A 491 -3.48 -3.15 -10.46
N THR A 492 -3.05 -3.78 -11.55
CA THR A 492 -1.99 -4.80 -11.56
C THR A 492 -0.62 -4.16 -11.79
N CYS A 493 0.45 -4.79 -11.30
CA CYS A 493 1.80 -4.25 -11.48
C CYS A 493 2.21 -4.21 -12.96
N ASP A 494 1.97 -5.29 -13.71
CA ASP A 494 2.36 -5.42 -15.11
C ASP A 494 1.51 -4.61 -16.08
N ALA A 495 0.30 -4.17 -15.73
CA ALA A 495 -0.45 -3.24 -16.56
C ALA A 495 -0.68 -1.85 -15.96
N CYS A 496 -0.13 -1.53 -14.79
CA CYS A 496 0.26 -0.14 -14.47
C CYS A 496 1.58 0.20 -15.17
N HIS A 497 2.59 -0.67 -15.09
CA HIS A 497 3.86 -0.54 -15.81
C HIS A 497 3.76 -0.89 -17.32
N GLY A 498 2.57 -1.30 -17.77
CA GLY A 498 2.29 -1.72 -19.14
C GLY A 498 1.61 -0.65 -19.99
N ALA A 499 0.78 -1.11 -20.93
CA ALA A 499 0.19 -0.27 -21.95
C ALA A 499 -0.94 0.67 -21.46
N GLU A 500 -1.49 0.49 -20.25
CA GLU A 500 -2.55 1.38 -19.73
C GLU A 500 -2.04 2.79 -19.42
N THR A 501 -0.78 2.92 -18.99
CA THR A 501 -0.22 4.22 -18.60
C THR A 501 0.96 4.67 -19.46
N GLN A 502 1.68 3.72 -20.09
CA GLN A 502 2.88 3.95 -20.89
C GLN A 502 3.80 5.00 -20.25
N THR A 503 4.16 4.77 -18.99
CA THR A 503 4.97 5.72 -18.24
C THR A 503 6.28 6.05 -18.97
N THR A 504 6.61 7.35 -19.06
CA THR A 504 7.82 7.85 -19.74
C THR A 504 9.12 7.43 -19.06
N SER A 505 9.05 7.12 -17.76
CA SER A 505 10.07 6.38 -17.02
C SER A 505 9.40 5.12 -16.53
N PHE A 506 9.81 3.95 -17.04
CA PHE A 506 9.22 2.67 -16.66
C PHE A 506 9.15 2.53 -15.14
N LEU A 507 10.20 2.94 -14.42
CA LEU A 507 10.21 2.99 -12.96
C LEU A 507 9.54 4.28 -12.47
N HIS A 508 8.68 4.17 -11.46
CA HIS A 508 8.04 5.34 -10.86
C HIS A 508 9.02 6.29 -10.19
N VAL A 509 10.06 5.75 -9.55
CA VAL A 509 11.21 6.51 -9.04
C VAL A 509 12.46 5.91 -9.65
N ALA A 510 13.10 6.64 -10.56
CA ALA A 510 14.28 6.16 -11.27
C ALA A 510 15.52 6.23 -10.38
N PRO A 511 16.46 5.27 -10.52
CA PRO A 511 17.81 5.38 -9.99
C PRO A 511 18.47 6.69 -10.42
N ARG A 512 19.28 7.28 -9.55
CA ARG A 512 19.88 8.62 -9.73
C ARG A 512 21.39 8.60 -9.51
N SER A 513 22.09 9.55 -10.12
CA SER A 513 23.49 9.86 -9.81
C SER A 513 23.63 10.65 -8.50
N PRO A 514 24.81 10.68 -7.86
CA PRO A 514 25.07 11.58 -6.74
C PRO A 514 24.79 13.04 -7.12
N GLY A 515 24.26 13.83 -6.18
CA GLY A 515 23.87 15.23 -6.37
C GLY A 515 22.59 15.44 -7.19
N ALA A 516 22.09 14.42 -7.88
CA ALA A 516 20.89 14.50 -8.69
C ALA A 516 19.64 14.05 -7.91
N GLN A 517 18.50 14.66 -8.23
CA GLN A 517 17.17 14.18 -7.81
C GLN A 517 16.75 12.98 -8.68
N SER A 518 16.00 12.04 -8.11
CA SER A 518 15.40 10.95 -8.88
C SER A 518 14.37 11.46 -9.88
N VAL A 519 14.45 10.97 -11.12
CA VAL A 519 13.42 11.21 -12.14
C VAL A 519 12.16 10.43 -11.73
N LEU A 520 11.00 11.09 -11.80
CA LEU A 520 9.70 10.50 -11.50
C LEU A 520 8.94 10.19 -12.78
N SER A 521 8.22 9.08 -12.78
CA SER A 521 7.36 8.73 -13.92
C SER A 521 6.22 9.73 -14.12
N ARG A 522 5.76 9.88 -15.36
CA ARG A 522 4.56 10.65 -15.70
C ARG A 522 3.31 10.19 -14.96
N PHE A 523 3.22 8.93 -14.54
CA PHE A 523 2.12 8.45 -13.70
C PHE A 523 2.01 9.23 -12.37
N LEU A 524 3.15 9.57 -11.78
CA LEU A 524 3.21 10.28 -10.51
C LEU A 524 2.91 11.77 -10.65
N ILE A 525 3.62 12.45 -11.56
CA ILE A 525 3.62 13.93 -11.65
C ILE A 525 2.75 14.51 -12.77
N GLY A 526 2.19 13.66 -13.64
CA GLY A 526 1.52 14.09 -14.86
C GLY A 526 2.44 14.86 -15.80
N ASN A 527 1.90 15.87 -16.47
CA ASN A 527 2.66 16.83 -17.28
C ASN A 527 3.27 17.98 -16.47
N GLY A 528 3.11 17.96 -15.14
CA GLY A 528 3.56 18.99 -14.22
C GLY A 528 4.96 18.74 -13.66
N SER A 529 5.20 19.32 -12.49
CA SER A 529 6.43 19.10 -11.71
C SER A 529 6.11 18.39 -10.40
N LEU A 530 7.13 17.94 -9.67
CA LEU A 530 6.90 17.37 -8.34
C LEU A 530 6.27 18.39 -7.35
N ALA A 531 6.61 19.67 -7.46
CA ALA A 531 6.04 20.71 -6.59
C ALA A 531 4.63 21.15 -7.01
N ALA A 532 4.25 20.89 -8.26
CA ALA A 532 2.94 21.19 -8.82
C ALA A 532 2.54 20.07 -9.79
N PRO A 533 2.16 18.89 -9.27
CA PRO A 533 1.79 17.76 -10.11
C PRO A 533 0.47 18.06 -10.82
N THR A 534 0.35 17.58 -12.05
CA THR A 534 -0.89 17.66 -12.83
C THR A 534 -1.33 16.27 -13.24
N THR A 535 -2.26 16.20 -14.18
CA THR A 535 -2.63 14.95 -14.83
C THR A 535 -1.94 14.77 -16.19
N PHE A 536 -2.13 13.60 -16.76
CA PHE A 536 -1.90 13.27 -18.16
C PHE A 536 -3.00 12.33 -18.65
N THR A 537 -3.25 12.32 -19.96
CA THR A 537 -4.30 11.49 -20.58
C THR A 537 -3.66 10.54 -21.59
N MET A 538 -4.13 9.30 -21.61
CA MET A 538 -3.74 8.28 -22.58
C MET A 538 -5.00 7.59 -23.13
N PRO A 539 -5.04 7.19 -24.41
CA PRO A 539 -6.10 6.33 -24.90
C PRO A 539 -5.98 4.95 -24.25
N ASP A 540 -7.09 4.42 -23.78
CA ASP A 540 -7.21 3.02 -23.38
C ASP A 540 -6.73 2.12 -24.54
N PRO A 541 -5.77 1.20 -24.32
CA PRO A 541 -5.13 0.43 -25.39
C PRO A 541 -6.04 -0.62 -26.05
N VAL A 542 -7.28 -0.81 -25.56
CA VAL A 542 -8.25 -1.74 -26.16
C VAL A 542 -9.44 -0.97 -26.74
N SER A 543 -9.99 0.01 -26.04
CA SER A 543 -11.18 0.75 -26.53
C SER A 543 -10.87 2.08 -27.21
N GLY A 544 -9.68 2.63 -27.03
CA GLY A 544 -9.32 3.99 -27.46
C GLY A 544 -9.92 5.10 -26.59
N THR A 545 -10.75 4.77 -25.60
CA THR A 545 -11.37 5.74 -24.69
C THR A 545 -10.29 6.51 -23.92
N PRO A 546 -10.28 7.85 -23.90
CA PRO A 546 -9.31 8.61 -23.12
C PRO A 546 -9.42 8.30 -21.62
N ARG A 547 -8.28 8.02 -20.98
CA ARG A 547 -8.11 7.80 -19.54
C ARG A 547 -7.16 8.82 -18.98
N THR A 548 -7.57 9.52 -17.92
CA THR A 548 -6.75 10.59 -17.31
C THR A 548 -6.25 10.15 -15.94
N TYR A 549 -4.95 10.30 -15.69
CA TYR A 549 -4.32 9.88 -14.44
C TYR A 549 -3.53 11.04 -13.81
N GLY A 550 -3.42 11.05 -12.48
CA GLY A 550 -2.65 12.06 -11.72
C GLY A 550 -2.45 11.62 -10.27
N ASP A 551 -1.47 10.75 -10.02
CA ASP A 551 -1.32 10.09 -8.72
C ASP A 551 -1.00 11.06 -7.57
N LEU A 552 0.01 11.91 -7.74
CA LEU A 552 0.37 12.86 -6.68
C LEU A 552 -0.67 13.95 -6.49
N GLN A 553 -1.38 14.36 -7.54
CA GLN A 553 -2.51 15.28 -7.41
C GLN A 553 -3.63 14.67 -6.57
N ARG A 554 -4.00 13.40 -6.81
CA ARG A 554 -4.98 12.67 -6.00
C ARG A 554 -4.56 12.59 -4.54
N ARG A 555 -3.30 12.21 -4.29
CA ARG A 555 -2.73 12.06 -2.93
C ARG A 555 -2.63 13.40 -2.21
N GLN A 556 -2.41 14.49 -2.93
CA GLN A 556 -2.42 15.85 -2.39
C GLN A 556 -3.80 16.24 -1.88
N SER A 557 -4.86 15.97 -2.65
CA SER A 557 -6.25 16.22 -2.23
C SER A 557 -6.68 15.34 -1.05
N ASP A 558 -6.26 14.07 -1.04
CA ASP A 558 -6.55 13.14 0.07
C ASP A 558 -5.89 13.60 1.38
N LEU A 559 -4.60 13.96 1.35
CA LEU A 559 -3.91 14.49 2.54
C LEU A 559 -4.52 15.83 2.98
N ALA A 560 -4.84 16.74 2.06
CA ALA A 560 -5.48 18.02 2.41
C ALA A 560 -6.84 17.82 3.09
N THR A 561 -7.64 16.86 2.60
CA THR A 561 -8.93 16.49 3.19
C THR A 561 -8.77 15.92 4.59
N LEU A 562 -7.75 15.08 4.81
CA LEU A 562 -7.45 14.47 6.10
C LEU A 562 -6.98 15.50 7.15
N GLN A 563 -6.26 16.55 6.73
CA GLN A 563 -5.81 17.62 7.62
C GLN A 563 -6.90 18.63 7.99
N SER A 564 -7.86 18.85 7.09
CA SER A 564 -8.80 19.99 7.19
C SER A 564 -10.12 19.65 7.93
N SER A 565 -10.29 18.40 8.38
CA SER A 565 -11.55 17.92 8.95
C SER A 565 -11.33 17.17 10.27
N THR A 566 -12.29 17.23 11.20
CA THR A 566 -12.19 16.59 12.52
C THR A 566 -12.95 15.26 12.55
N CYS A 567 -12.52 14.32 13.40
CA CYS A 567 -13.07 12.97 13.46
C CYS A 567 -14.59 12.85 13.73
N LEU A 568 -15.20 13.89 14.29
CA LEU A 568 -16.61 13.93 14.65
C LEU A 568 -17.44 14.91 13.80
N SER A 569 -16.89 15.42 12.69
CA SER A 569 -17.57 16.35 11.78
C SER A 569 -17.63 15.78 10.35
N GLY A 570 -17.41 16.60 9.31
CA GLY A 570 -17.54 16.18 7.90
C GLY A 570 -16.60 15.03 7.51
N SER A 571 -15.52 14.84 8.27
CA SER A 571 -14.57 13.76 8.03
C SER A 571 -15.17 12.36 8.23
N LEU A 572 -16.15 12.23 9.12
CA LEU A 572 -16.87 10.99 9.34
C LEU A 572 -17.57 10.53 8.06
N PHE A 573 -18.17 11.48 7.35
CA PHE A 573 -18.86 11.24 6.08
C PHE A 573 -17.88 10.97 4.93
N HIS A 574 -16.74 11.66 4.93
CA HIS A 574 -15.67 11.39 3.96
C HIS A 574 -15.16 9.95 4.11
N GLU A 575 -14.83 9.51 5.33
CA GLU A 575 -14.37 8.14 5.54
C GLU A 575 -15.49 7.13 5.26
N ALA A 576 -16.75 7.41 5.59
CA ALA A 576 -17.88 6.53 5.25
C ALA A 576 -18.07 6.31 3.72
N THR A 577 -17.64 7.24 2.88
CA THR A 577 -17.78 7.17 1.40
C THR A 577 -16.48 6.88 0.69
N ARG A 578 -15.35 6.88 1.40
CA ARG A 578 -14.02 6.70 0.82
C ARG A 578 -13.81 5.27 0.36
N SER A 579 -13.68 5.08 -0.95
CA SER A 579 -13.17 3.84 -1.53
C SER A 579 -11.66 3.77 -1.34
N LEU A 580 -11.17 2.61 -0.88
CA LEU A 580 -9.75 2.37 -0.77
C LEU A 580 -9.13 2.03 -2.13
N LEU A 581 -7.85 2.36 -2.28
CA LEU A 581 -7.06 1.84 -3.39
C LEU A 581 -6.55 0.45 -3.01
N THR A 582 -6.67 -0.50 -3.94
CA THR A 582 -6.06 -1.81 -3.76
C THR A 582 -4.54 -1.65 -3.63
N ALA A 583 -3.94 -2.37 -2.66
CA ALA A 583 -2.54 -2.22 -2.22
C ALA A 583 -1.49 -2.77 -3.22
N SER A 584 -1.67 -2.50 -4.51
CA SER A 584 -0.77 -2.96 -5.56
C SER A 584 0.43 -2.03 -5.82
N HIS A 585 0.29 -0.73 -5.52
CA HIS A 585 1.31 0.28 -5.82
C HIS A 585 1.37 1.33 -4.77
#